data_AF-A0A2S8NQS4-F1
#
_entry.id   AF-A0A2S8NQS4-F1
#
_cell.length_a   1.000
_cell.length_b   1.000
_cell.length_c   1.000
_cell.angle_alpha   90.00
_cell.angle_beta   90.00
_cell.angle_gamma   90.00
#
_symmetry.space_group_name_H-M   'P 1'
#
loop_
_entity.id
_entity.type
_entity.pdbx_description
1 polymer ?
#
loop_
_entity_poly.entity_id
_entity_poly.type
_entity_poly.pdbx_seq_one_letter_code
_entity_poly.pdbx_strand_id
1 'polypeptide(L)'
;MENITNNETILKLNNNKTWILKNNIKTLTKSWRFWFKLIIGLLPIISIIIFTSVSLSLTLWCKHQGIFPKSWVPKYETKLSELQSWSDISISFMVIFRNLTLYTSYSTFIFSAFFLNSAFNTLKEGQGRYDNSKIGLLTMVVICFTLFFYNLSLPITGDLKTWLPIQWMSMFLQHSLIPLLGVIYYFTCYQHHNLSYNKITMLRWWGYSLATILGYFLVFTMLGYILKATHSWKPMPDMSFSGYFPYDFMEFTNPKASYTNGKVPMAVQTIVVYTTFALIISGCYFGFYFAQNKISSKKTKRLQNQLNLAK
;
A
#
# COMPACT_ATOMS: atom_id res chain seq x y z
N MET A 1 -45.40 3.92 -38.75
CA MET A 1 -44.22 4.65 -39.27
C MET A 1 -43.25 5.10 -38.15
N GLU A 2 -43.67 5.21 -36.88
CA GLU A 2 -42.82 5.63 -35.75
C GLU A 2 -41.77 4.60 -35.26
N ASN A 3 -41.91 3.31 -35.58
CA ASN A 3 -41.00 2.27 -35.07
C ASN A 3 -39.66 2.15 -35.85
N ILE A 4 -39.60 2.65 -37.09
CA ILE A 4 -38.41 2.51 -37.95
C ILE A 4 -37.38 3.61 -37.64
N THR A 5 -37.84 4.84 -37.40
CA THR A 5 -37.00 5.99 -37.03
C THR A 5 -36.32 5.81 -35.67
N ASN A 6 -36.97 5.16 -34.70
CA ASN A 6 -36.36 4.87 -33.40
C ASN A 6 -35.21 3.85 -33.49
N ASN A 7 -35.37 2.79 -34.28
CA ASN A 7 -34.34 1.75 -34.43
C ASN A 7 -33.08 2.26 -35.14
N GLU A 8 -33.22 3.09 -36.18
CA GLU A 8 -32.07 3.71 -36.84
C GLU A 8 -31.31 4.69 -35.94
N THR A 9 -32.03 5.42 -35.10
CA THR A 9 -31.43 6.38 -34.15
C THR A 9 -30.66 5.64 -33.05
N ILE A 10 -31.20 4.54 -32.53
CA ILE A 10 -30.53 3.66 -31.56
C ILE A 10 -29.28 3.02 -32.17
N LEU A 11 -29.35 2.52 -33.41
CA LEU A 11 -28.20 1.96 -34.13
C LEU A 11 -27.10 2.99 -34.37
N LYS A 12 -27.44 4.23 -34.79
CA LYS A 12 -26.48 5.33 -34.96
C LYS A 12 -25.82 5.73 -33.64
N LEU A 13 -26.58 5.80 -32.54
CA LEU A 13 -26.05 6.06 -31.20
C LEU A 13 -25.10 4.95 -30.72
N ASN A 14 -25.45 3.68 -30.96
CA ASN A 14 -24.60 2.54 -30.59
C ASN A 14 -23.32 2.48 -31.43
N ASN A 15 -23.41 2.76 -32.74
CA ASN A 15 -22.23 2.84 -33.62
C ASN A 15 -21.31 4.00 -33.23
N ASN A 16 -21.84 5.17 -32.89
CA ASN A 16 -21.06 6.29 -32.38
C ASN A 16 -20.39 5.97 -31.04
N LYS A 17 -21.09 5.36 -30.08
CA LYS A 17 -20.50 4.92 -28.82
C LYS A 17 -19.35 3.93 -29.04
N THR A 18 -19.55 2.98 -29.95
CA THR A 18 -18.54 1.96 -30.28
C THR A 18 -17.32 2.58 -30.95
N TRP A 19 -17.52 3.54 -31.86
CA TRP A 19 -16.41 4.26 -32.50
C TRP A 19 -15.62 5.12 -31.50
N ILE A 20 -16.30 5.86 -30.63
CA ILE A 20 -15.68 6.65 -29.54
C ILE A 20 -14.87 5.73 -28.63
N LEU A 21 -15.42 4.57 -28.25
CA LEU A 21 -14.73 3.58 -27.42
C LEU A 21 -13.46 3.06 -28.11
N LYS A 22 -13.56 2.63 -29.38
CA LYS A 22 -12.42 2.15 -30.17
C LYS A 22 -11.32 3.21 -30.30
N ASN A 23 -11.72 4.46 -30.56
CA ASN A 23 -10.76 5.56 -30.71
C ASN A 23 -10.09 5.92 -29.37
N ASN A 24 -10.84 5.90 -28.26
CA ASN A 24 -10.29 6.11 -26.92
C ASN A 24 -9.32 5.00 -26.53
N ILE A 25 -9.64 3.73 -26.83
CA ILE A 25 -8.73 2.60 -26.58
C ILE A 25 -7.44 2.75 -27.39
N LYS A 26 -7.54 3.08 -28.69
CA LYS A 26 -6.36 3.31 -29.55
C LYS A 26 -5.48 4.45 -29.04
N THR A 27 -6.08 5.51 -28.52
CA THR A 27 -5.35 6.65 -27.92
C THR A 27 -4.70 6.25 -26.59
N LEU A 28 -5.39 5.50 -25.75
CA LEU A 28 -4.87 5.01 -24.47
C LEU A 28 -3.67 4.08 -24.66
N THR A 29 -3.76 3.10 -25.57
CA THR A 29 -2.67 2.13 -25.80
C THR A 29 -1.42 2.74 -26.40
N LYS A 30 -1.51 3.94 -27.01
CA LYS A 30 -0.33 4.71 -27.46
C LYS A 30 0.26 5.61 -26.38
N SER A 31 -0.43 5.80 -25.25
CA SER A 31 0.03 6.69 -24.19
C SER A 31 1.03 6.00 -23.26
N TRP A 32 2.27 6.49 -23.19
CA TRP A 32 3.25 5.98 -22.23
C TRP A 32 2.77 6.14 -20.78
N ARG A 33 1.99 7.20 -20.50
CA ARG A 33 1.41 7.46 -19.17
C ARG A 33 0.43 6.37 -18.75
N PHE A 34 -0.34 5.84 -19.70
CA PHE A 34 -1.24 4.72 -19.46
C PHE A 34 -0.43 3.47 -19.03
N TRP A 35 0.55 3.08 -19.84
CA TRP A 35 1.37 1.90 -19.56
C TRP A 35 2.18 2.02 -18.27
N PHE A 36 2.78 3.19 -18.01
CA PHE A 36 3.53 3.41 -16.79
C PHE A 36 2.67 3.21 -15.55
N LYS A 37 1.49 3.84 -15.49
CA LYS A 37 0.53 3.69 -14.38
C LYS A 37 0.04 2.25 -14.23
N LEU A 38 -0.22 1.58 -15.35
CA LEU A 38 -0.62 0.17 -15.35
C LEU A 38 0.47 -0.72 -14.76
N ILE A 39 1.74 -0.51 -15.15
CA ILE A 39 2.89 -1.27 -14.65
C ILE A 39 3.09 -1.05 -13.16
N ILE A 40 3.15 0.20 -12.69
CA ILE A 40 3.34 0.48 -11.26
C ILE A 40 2.11 0.05 -10.43
N GLY A 41 0.92 -0.02 -11.04
CA GLY A 41 -0.28 -0.55 -10.39
C GLY A 41 -0.29 -2.07 -10.29
N LEU A 42 0.09 -2.80 -11.34
CA LEU A 42 0.03 -4.26 -11.39
C LEU A 42 1.21 -4.96 -10.74
N LEU A 43 2.44 -4.49 -10.96
CA LEU A 43 3.65 -5.19 -10.49
C LEU A 43 3.65 -5.46 -8.97
N PRO A 44 3.22 -4.51 -8.10
CA PRO A 44 3.17 -4.79 -6.68
C PRO A 44 2.17 -5.89 -6.31
N ILE A 45 1.01 -5.95 -6.98
CA ILE A 45 -0.01 -7.00 -6.76
C ILE A 45 0.55 -8.36 -7.17
N ILE A 46 1.16 -8.44 -8.35
CA ILE A 46 1.79 -9.68 -8.84
C ILE A 46 2.88 -10.14 -7.86
N SER A 47 3.68 -9.19 -7.35
CA SER A 47 4.72 -9.48 -6.36
C SER A 47 4.13 -10.07 -5.07
N ILE A 48 3.01 -9.53 -4.56
CA ILE A 48 2.32 -10.07 -3.37
C ILE A 48 1.86 -11.51 -3.62
N ILE A 49 1.28 -11.80 -4.80
CA ILE A 49 0.83 -13.15 -5.17
C ILE A 49 2.01 -14.12 -5.18
N ILE A 50 3.09 -13.80 -5.90
CA ILE A 50 4.27 -14.66 -5.99
C ILE A 50 4.91 -14.84 -4.60
N PHE A 51 5.09 -13.77 -3.83
CA PHE A 51 5.67 -13.83 -2.48
C PHE A 51 4.84 -14.73 -1.56
N THR A 52 3.51 -14.63 -1.64
CA THR A 52 2.58 -15.45 -0.85
C THR A 52 2.66 -16.91 -1.23
N SER A 53 2.61 -17.22 -2.54
CA SER A 53 2.70 -18.60 -3.03
C SER A 53 4.03 -19.26 -2.67
N VAL A 54 5.16 -18.55 -2.85
CA VAL A 54 6.48 -19.08 -2.49
C VAL A 54 6.61 -19.27 -0.98
N SER A 55 6.14 -18.31 -0.18
CA SER A 55 6.13 -18.44 1.29
C SER A 55 5.31 -19.65 1.74
N LEU A 56 4.18 -19.90 1.09
CA LEU A 56 3.30 -21.02 1.41
C LEU A 56 4.00 -22.35 1.13
N SER A 57 4.50 -22.53 -0.10
CA SER A 57 5.21 -23.74 -0.50
C SER A 57 6.42 -24.02 0.38
N LEU A 58 7.20 -22.98 0.72
CA LEU A 58 8.37 -23.12 1.59
C LEU A 58 7.96 -23.53 3.03
N THR A 59 6.92 -22.92 3.58
CA THR A 59 6.45 -23.22 4.95
C THR A 59 5.92 -24.65 5.05
N LEU A 60 5.11 -25.08 4.08
CA LEU A 60 4.60 -26.46 4.02
C LEU A 60 5.74 -27.46 3.84
N TRP A 61 6.69 -27.18 2.94
CA TRP A 61 7.86 -28.04 2.74
C TRP A 61 8.67 -28.20 4.04
N CYS A 62 9.00 -27.10 4.71
CA CYS A 62 9.71 -27.12 6.00
C CYS A 62 8.96 -27.96 7.04
N LYS A 63 7.65 -27.78 7.15
CA LYS A 63 6.79 -28.56 8.06
C LYS A 63 6.88 -30.07 7.77
N HIS A 64 6.72 -30.49 6.52
CA HIS A 64 6.77 -31.91 6.14
C HIS A 64 8.16 -32.54 6.30
N GLN A 65 9.23 -31.75 6.20
CA GLN A 65 10.59 -32.19 6.49
C GLN A 65 10.93 -32.20 8.00
N GLY A 66 10.03 -31.70 8.85
CA GLY A 66 10.29 -31.55 10.29
C GLY A 66 11.41 -30.56 10.59
N ILE A 67 11.55 -29.52 9.77
CA ILE A 67 12.55 -28.48 9.93
C ILE A 67 11.83 -27.16 10.17
N PHE A 68 12.32 -26.36 11.12
CA PHE A 68 11.78 -25.02 11.34
C PHE A 68 12.25 -24.07 10.22
N PRO A 69 11.37 -23.26 9.62
CA PRO A 69 11.78 -22.31 8.60
C PRO A 69 12.89 -21.40 9.14
N LYS A 70 14.04 -21.37 8.46
CA LYS A 70 15.19 -20.52 8.88
C LYS A 70 14.85 -19.02 8.89
N SER A 71 13.84 -18.62 8.14
CA SER A 71 13.32 -17.26 8.10
C SER A 71 12.48 -16.88 9.33
N TRP A 72 12.08 -17.86 10.15
CA TRP A 72 11.35 -17.60 11.40
C TRP A 72 12.39 -17.40 12.49
N VAL A 73 12.52 -16.15 12.95
CA VAL A 73 13.55 -15.76 13.90
C VAL A 73 13.36 -16.55 15.21
N PRO A 74 14.41 -17.14 15.80
CA PRO A 74 14.33 -17.92 17.05
C PRO A 74 13.82 -17.17 18.29
N LYS A 75 13.47 -15.89 18.17
CA LYS A 75 13.01 -15.02 19.26
C LYS A 75 11.52 -15.16 19.59
N TYR A 76 10.74 -15.84 18.75
CA TYR A 76 9.30 -15.97 18.88
C TYR A 76 8.91 -17.28 19.59
N GLU A 77 7.81 -17.28 20.33
CA GLU A 77 7.39 -18.41 21.18
C GLU A 77 6.87 -19.62 20.39
N THR A 78 6.62 -19.47 19.08
CA THR A 78 6.15 -20.57 18.24
C THR A 78 7.21 -21.64 18.08
N LYS A 79 6.89 -22.85 18.54
CA LYS A 79 7.78 -24.01 18.47
C LYS A 79 7.56 -24.81 17.20
N LEU A 80 8.58 -25.57 16.77
CA LEU A 80 8.46 -26.51 15.65
C LEU A 80 7.35 -27.54 15.89
N SER A 81 7.21 -28.05 17.12
CA SER A 81 6.14 -28.98 17.47
C SER A 81 4.75 -28.38 17.29
N GLU A 82 4.58 -27.09 17.61
CA GLU A 82 3.33 -26.35 17.39
C GLU A 82 3.05 -26.24 15.88
N LEU A 83 4.05 -25.84 15.08
CA LEU A 83 3.90 -25.76 13.62
C LEU A 83 3.54 -27.12 12.98
N GLN A 84 4.18 -28.21 13.42
CA GLN A 84 3.90 -29.56 12.93
C GLN A 84 2.50 -30.05 13.33
N SER A 85 1.97 -29.59 14.47
CA SER A 85 0.62 -29.94 14.93
C SER A 85 -0.49 -29.29 14.09
N TRP A 86 -0.21 -28.20 13.38
CA TRP A 86 -1.20 -27.51 12.57
C TRP A 86 -1.49 -28.26 11.27
N SER A 87 -2.76 -28.30 10.87
CA SER A 87 -3.14 -28.85 9.56
C SER A 87 -2.57 -27.99 8.42
N ASP A 88 -2.35 -28.59 7.25
CA ASP A 88 -1.83 -27.86 6.07
C ASP A 88 -2.78 -26.73 5.64
N ILE A 89 -4.09 -26.93 5.85
CA ILE A 89 -5.11 -25.90 5.66
C ILE A 89 -4.87 -24.72 6.60
N SER A 90 -4.62 -24.96 7.89
CA SER A 90 -4.38 -23.89 8.87
C SER A 90 -3.11 -23.12 8.56
N ILE A 91 -2.05 -23.80 8.12
CA ILE A 91 -0.79 -23.18 7.68
C ILE A 91 -1.05 -22.34 6.42
N SER A 92 -1.83 -22.86 5.47
CA SER A 92 -2.19 -22.14 4.26
C SER A 92 -2.95 -20.85 4.55
N PHE A 93 -3.98 -20.93 5.41
CA PHE A 93 -4.69 -19.75 5.88
C PHE A 93 -3.76 -18.77 6.61
N MET A 94 -2.80 -19.26 7.39
CA MET A 94 -1.88 -18.42 8.16
C MET A 94 -0.96 -17.63 7.24
N VAL A 95 -0.31 -18.29 6.29
CA VAL A 95 0.59 -17.62 5.34
C VAL A 95 -0.17 -16.62 4.47
N ILE A 96 -1.35 -16.99 3.98
CA ILE A 96 -2.19 -16.10 3.17
C ILE A 96 -2.65 -14.89 4.00
N PHE A 97 -3.22 -15.13 5.19
CA PHE A 97 -3.69 -14.06 6.07
C PHE A 97 -2.53 -13.13 6.42
N ARG A 98 -1.41 -13.67 6.90
CA ARG A 98 -0.20 -12.91 7.24
C ARG A 98 0.21 -12.01 6.09
N ASN A 99 0.42 -12.57 4.90
CA ASN A 99 0.93 -11.79 3.77
C ASN A 99 -0.07 -10.78 3.20
N LEU A 100 -1.37 -11.04 3.27
CA LEU A 100 -2.38 -10.11 2.75
C LEU A 100 -2.77 -9.01 3.74
N THR A 101 -2.54 -9.23 5.04
CA THR A 101 -2.99 -8.32 6.10
C THR A 101 -1.89 -7.49 6.73
N LEU A 102 -0.63 -7.63 6.31
CA LEU A 102 0.44 -6.71 6.72
C LEU A 102 0.15 -5.28 6.24
N TYR A 103 0.60 -4.28 7.02
CA TYR A 103 0.43 -2.88 6.66
C TYR A 103 1.04 -2.58 5.29
N THR A 104 2.18 -3.20 4.99
CA THR A 104 2.86 -3.04 3.71
C THR A 104 1.98 -3.51 2.55
N SER A 105 1.39 -4.69 2.63
CA SER A 105 0.43 -5.20 1.63
C SER A 105 -0.82 -4.33 1.53
N TYR A 106 -1.37 -3.89 2.67
CA TYR A 106 -2.50 -2.95 2.72
C TYR A 106 -2.19 -1.65 1.97
N SER A 107 -1.02 -1.04 2.25
CA SER A 107 -0.57 0.18 1.58
C SER A 107 -0.37 -0.03 0.08
N THR A 108 0.14 -1.19 -0.32
CA THR A 108 0.35 -1.59 -1.70
C THR A 108 -0.99 -1.73 -2.43
N PHE A 109 -2.01 -2.32 -1.81
CA PHE A 109 -3.34 -2.41 -2.43
C PHE A 109 -3.97 -1.04 -2.67
N ILE A 110 -3.86 -0.10 -1.71
CA ILE A 110 -4.33 1.28 -1.90
C ILE A 110 -3.59 1.96 -3.05
N PHE A 111 -2.26 1.85 -3.06
CA PHE A 111 -1.40 2.40 -4.10
C PHE A 111 -1.75 1.85 -5.48
N SER A 112 -1.84 0.53 -5.61
CA SER A 112 -2.19 -0.15 -6.85
C SER A 112 -3.59 0.22 -7.31
N ALA A 113 -4.59 0.24 -6.43
CA ALA A 113 -5.96 0.61 -6.77
C ALA A 113 -6.03 2.04 -7.33
N PHE A 114 -5.31 3.00 -6.73
CA PHE A 114 -5.25 4.37 -7.23
C PHE A 114 -4.63 4.44 -8.63
N PHE A 115 -3.46 3.82 -8.84
CA PHE A 115 -2.77 3.89 -10.12
C PHE A 115 -3.46 3.10 -11.24
N LEU A 116 -4.09 1.97 -10.94
CA LEU A 116 -4.93 1.25 -11.90
C LEU A 116 -6.13 2.11 -12.32
N ASN A 117 -6.82 2.72 -11.35
CA ASN A 117 -7.95 3.61 -11.65
C ASN A 117 -7.50 4.82 -12.49
N SER A 118 -6.36 5.41 -12.14
CA SER A 118 -5.77 6.50 -12.91
C SER A 118 -5.32 6.06 -14.30
N ALA A 119 -4.82 4.82 -14.48
CA ALA A 119 -4.47 4.29 -15.79
C ALA A 119 -5.69 4.27 -16.73
N PHE A 120 -6.82 3.71 -16.28
CA PHE A 120 -8.04 3.67 -17.09
C PHE A 120 -8.68 5.05 -17.29
N ASN A 121 -8.35 6.03 -16.46
CA ASN A 121 -8.78 7.43 -16.59
C ASN A 121 -7.72 8.35 -17.21
N THR A 122 -6.70 7.83 -17.89
CA THR A 122 -5.57 8.65 -18.39
C THR A 122 -5.95 9.87 -19.23
N LEU A 123 -7.06 9.80 -19.99
CA LEU A 123 -7.53 10.94 -20.80
C LEU A 123 -8.20 12.06 -19.99
N LYS A 124 -8.64 11.76 -18.77
CA LYS A 124 -9.29 12.67 -17.82
C LYS A 124 -8.64 12.55 -16.43
N GLU A 125 -7.32 12.38 -16.43
CA GLU A 125 -6.56 12.11 -15.22
C GLU A 125 -6.81 13.19 -14.17
N GLY A 126 -7.05 12.79 -12.93
CA GLY A 126 -7.28 13.74 -11.83
C GLY A 126 -8.70 14.31 -11.73
N GLN A 127 -9.62 13.89 -12.60
CA GLN A 127 -11.04 14.29 -12.59
C GLN A 127 -11.98 13.16 -12.14
N GLY A 128 -11.44 12.00 -11.78
CA GLY A 128 -12.22 10.84 -11.35
C GLY A 128 -12.64 10.89 -9.88
N ARG A 129 -13.63 10.06 -9.52
CA ARG A 129 -14.09 9.90 -8.12
C ARG A 129 -12.97 9.41 -7.21
N TYR A 130 -12.18 8.44 -7.69
CA TYR A 130 -11.04 7.86 -6.97
C TYR A 130 -9.69 8.27 -7.58
N ASP A 131 -9.68 8.70 -8.84
CA ASP A 131 -8.54 9.33 -9.52
C ASP A 131 -8.62 10.86 -9.39
N ASN A 132 -8.29 11.38 -8.21
CA ASN A 132 -8.15 12.82 -7.99
C ASN A 132 -7.01 13.15 -7.02
N SER A 133 -6.62 14.42 -6.99
CA SER A 133 -5.46 14.87 -6.20
C SER A 133 -5.60 14.64 -4.70
N LYS A 134 -6.81 14.67 -4.11
CA LYS A 134 -6.98 14.47 -2.67
C LYS A 134 -6.73 13.01 -2.27
N ILE A 135 -7.34 12.08 -3.01
CA ILE A 135 -7.15 10.64 -2.81
C ILE A 135 -5.72 10.23 -3.18
N GLY A 136 -5.18 10.80 -4.26
CA GLY A 136 -3.80 10.59 -4.66
C GLY A 136 -2.81 11.05 -3.58
N LEU A 137 -3.03 12.21 -2.96
CA LEU A 137 -2.20 12.68 -1.85
C LEU A 137 -2.26 11.70 -0.67
N LEU A 138 -3.45 11.27 -0.26
CA LEU A 138 -3.60 10.28 0.80
C LEU A 138 -2.84 9.00 0.47
N THR A 139 -2.97 8.53 -0.78
CA THR A 139 -2.29 7.33 -1.27
C THR A 139 -0.77 7.49 -1.24
N MET A 140 -0.25 8.66 -1.64
CA MET A 140 1.19 8.94 -1.59
C MET A 140 1.70 8.98 -0.15
N VAL A 141 0.94 9.53 0.80
CA VAL A 141 1.32 9.52 2.22
C VAL A 141 1.34 8.09 2.78
N VAL A 142 0.31 7.29 2.47
CA VAL A 142 0.22 5.88 2.89
C VAL A 142 1.40 5.07 2.35
N ILE A 143 1.71 5.17 1.06
CA ILE A 143 2.81 4.40 0.49
C ILE A 143 4.17 4.94 0.91
N CYS A 144 4.33 6.26 1.10
CA CYS A 144 5.58 6.82 1.62
C CYS A 144 5.84 6.39 3.05
N PHE A 145 4.81 6.25 3.87
CA PHE A 145 4.98 5.67 5.20
C PHE A 145 5.56 4.25 5.10
N THR A 146 5.10 3.40 4.17
CA THR A 146 5.73 2.10 3.88
C THR A 146 7.17 2.24 3.41
N LEU A 147 7.46 3.15 2.47
CA LEU A 147 8.83 3.39 1.99
C LEU A 147 9.76 3.74 3.16
N PHE A 148 9.36 4.64 4.05
CA PHE A 148 10.18 5.05 5.20
C PHE A 148 10.26 3.96 6.26
N PHE A 149 9.13 3.42 6.71
CA PHE A 149 9.06 2.44 7.78
C PHE A 149 9.83 1.16 7.42
N TYR A 150 9.61 0.64 6.21
CA TYR A 150 10.27 -0.56 5.75
C TYR A 150 11.78 -0.32 5.54
N ASN A 151 12.20 0.73 4.83
CA ASN A 151 13.63 0.94 4.58
C ASN A 151 14.41 1.38 5.83
N LEU A 152 13.76 2.01 6.82
CA LEU A 152 14.37 2.34 8.10
C LEU A 152 14.54 1.10 8.99
N SER A 153 13.62 0.13 8.91
CA SER A 153 13.71 -1.08 9.73
C SER A 153 14.85 -2.01 9.28
N LEU A 154 15.11 -2.14 7.98
CA LEU A 154 16.12 -3.06 7.41
C LEU A 154 17.54 -2.92 7.98
N PRO A 155 18.15 -1.72 8.06
CA PRO A 155 19.47 -1.57 8.64
C PRO A 155 19.48 -1.77 10.16
N ILE A 156 18.36 -1.48 10.84
CA ILE A 156 18.24 -1.65 12.30
C ILE A 156 18.14 -3.13 12.67
N THR A 157 17.38 -3.92 11.90
CA THR A 157 17.22 -5.36 12.15
C THR A 157 18.37 -6.19 11.59
N GLY A 158 19.09 -5.68 10.58
CA GLY A 158 20.16 -6.42 9.90
C GLY A 158 19.65 -7.53 8.98
N ASP A 159 18.34 -7.55 8.69
CA ASP A 159 17.67 -8.64 7.96
C ASP A 159 18.21 -8.86 6.54
N LEU A 160 18.81 -7.82 5.93
CA LEU A 160 19.35 -7.85 4.57
C LEU A 160 20.38 -8.98 4.33
N LYS A 161 21.06 -9.43 5.38
CA LYS A 161 22.15 -10.41 5.28
C LYS A 161 21.68 -11.83 4.97
N THR A 162 20.40 -12.13 5.17
CA THR A 162 19.85 -13.50 5.05
C THR A 162 18.70 -13.58 4.05
N TRP A 163 18.56 -12.58 3.19
CA TRP A 163 17.43 -12.50 2.27
C TRP A 163 17.52 -13.45 1.08
N LEU A 164 16.47 -14.23 0.91
CA LEU A 164 16.19 -15.01 -0.30
C LEU A 164 15.84 -14.08 -1.46
N PRO A 165 16.03 -14.52 -2.72
CA PRO A 165 15.67 -13.74 -3.91
C PRO A 165 14.23 -13.22 -3.91
N ILE A 166 13.30 -14.00 -3.36
CA ILE A 166 11.89 -13.61 -3.26
C ILE A 166 11.65 -12.41 -2.31
N GLN A 167 12.47 -12.27 -1.27
CA GLN A 167 12.43 -11.13 -0.35
C GLN A 167 12.99 -9.87 -1.01
N TRP A 168 14.07 -10.00 -1.80
CA TRP A 168 14.57 -8.90 -2.62
C TRP A 168 13.54 -8.43 -3.65
N MET A 169 12.89 -9.35 -4.36
CA MET A 169 11.82 -9.02 -5.29
C MET A 169 10.67 -8.28 -4.59
N SER A 170 10.25 -8.76 -3.42
CA SER A 170 9.24 -8.08 -2.59
C SER A 170 9.68 -6.67 -2.23
N MET A 171 10.92 -6.49 -1.76
CA MET A 171 11.46 -5.17 -1.42
C MET A 171 11.40 -4.20 -2.60
N PHE A 172 11.91 -4.59 -3.77
CA PHE A 172 11.93 -3.69 -4.93
C PHE A 172 10.53 -3.37 -5.47
N LEU A 173 9.64 -4.38 -5.56
CA LEU A 173 8.35 -4.23 -6.20
C LEU A 173 7.26 -3.70 -5.26
N GLN A 174 7.35 -3.96 -3.96
CA GLN A 174 6.28 -3.63 -2.99
C GLN A 174 6.68 -2.51 -2.03
N HIS A 175 7.97 -2.32 -1.74
CA HIS A 175 8.41 -1.48 -0.60
C HIS A 175 9.46 -0.42 -0.93
N SER A 176 9.97 -0.37 -2.17
CA SER A 176 11.04 0.55 -2.56
C SER A 176 10.84 1.10 -3.97
N LEU A 177 11.45 0.48 -5.00
CA LEU A 177 11.60 1.07 -6.32
C LEU A 177 10.26 1.42 -7.00
N ILE A 178 9.36 0.45 -7.14
CA ILE A 178 8.08 0.68 -7.84
C ILE A 178 7.19 1.70 -7.10
N PRO A 179 7.00 1.60 -5.77
CA PRO A 179 6.33 2.64 -5.01
C PRO A 179 6.95 4.04 -5.17
N LEU A 180 8.29 4.15 -5.10
CA LEU A 180 9.00 5.42 -5.26
C LEU A 180 8.75 6.02 -6.66
N LEU A 181 8.78 5.21 -7.70
CA LEU A 181 8.45 5.63 -9.06
C LEU A 181 7.01 6.17 -9.16
N GLY A 182 6.05 5.55 -8.45
CA GLY A 182 4.69 6.07 -8.37
C GLY A 182 4.61 7.42 -7.67
N VAL A 183 5.31 7.61 -6.56
CA VAL A 183 5.39 8.90 -5.85
C VAL A 183 5.98 9.98 -6.76
N ILE A 184 7.08 9.68 -7.46
CA ILE A 184 7.70 10.61 -8.42
C ILE A 184 6.72 10.95 -9.54
N TYR A 185 6.05 9.95 -10.12
CA TYR A 185 5.05 10.17 -11.16
C TYR A 185 3.92 11.06 -10.70
N TYR A 186 3.40 10.82 -9.49
CA TYR A 186 2.30 11.59 -8.91
C TYR A 186 2.64 13.08 -8.83
N PHE A 187 3.85 13.46 -8.42
CA PHE A 187 4.20 14.89 -8.35
C PHE A 187 4.61 15.49 -9.70
N THR A 188 5.25 14.72 -10.58
CA THR A 188 5.85 15.27 -11.81
C THR A 188 4.89 15.25 -12.99
N CYS A 189 4.19 14.15 -13.18
CA CYS A 189 3.51 13.82 -14.43
C CYS A 189 1.98 13.90 -14.31
N TYR A 190 1.45 13.61 -13.13
CA TYR A 190 0.02 13.60 -12.86
C TYR A 190 -0.66 14.95 -13.12
N GLN A 191 -1.89 14.90 -13.63
CA GLN A 191 -2.73 16.06 -13.90
C GLN A 191 -3.51 16.49 -12.65
N HIS A 192 -2.93 17.43 -11.89
CA HIS A 192 -3.60 18.04 -10.75
C HIS A 192 -4.62 19.10 -11.19
N HIS A 193 -5.90 18.76 -11.16
CA HIS A 193 -7.00 19.70 -11.42
C HIS A 193 -7.52 20.36 -10.13
N ASN A 194 -7.84 21.65 -10.23
CA ASN A 194 -8.60 22.41 -9.21
C ASN A 194 -8.00 22.39 -7.80
N LEU A 195 -6.68 22.50 -7.69
CA LEU A 195 -6.02 22.66 -6.40
C LEU A 195 -6.02 24.13 -5.99
N SER A 196 -6.86 24.46 -5.02
CA SER A 196 -6.78 25.70 -4.26
C SER A 196 -6.44 25.37 -2.80
N TYR A 197 -5.61 26.23 -2.20
CA TYR A 197 -5.32 26.12 -0.77
C TYR A 197 -6.63 26.28 0.02
N ASN A 198 -6.90 25.34 0.92
CA ASN A 198 -8.04 25.40 1.80
C ASN A 198 -7.70 24.69 3.11
N LYS A 199 -7.57 25.47 4.21
CA LYS A 199 -7.15 24.99 5.53
C LYS A 199 -8.03 23.86 6.06
N ILE A 200 -9.35 23.99 5.96
CA ILE A 200 -10.31 22.99 6.48
C ILE A 200 -10.15 21.67 5.71
N THR A 201 -10.08 21.75 4.38
CA THR A 201 -9.88 20.58 3.54
C THR A 201 -8.53 19.93 3.80
N MET A 202 -7.47 20.71 3.94
CA MET A 202 -6.13 20.21 4.29
C MET A 202 -6.17 19.44 5.61
N LEU A 203 -6.69 20.04 6.70
CA LEU A 203 -6.74 19.38 8.00
C LEU A 203 -7.62 18.13 8.01
N ARG A 204 -8.75 18.16 7.29
CA ARG A 204 -9.62 16.98 7.15
C ARG A 204 -8.89 15.81 6.47
N TRP A 205 -8.20 16.07 5.36
CA TRP A 205 -7.48 15.02 4.63
C TRP A 205 -6.22 14.57 5.36
N TRP A 206 -5.57 15.44 6.12
CA TRP A 206 -4.51 15.06 7.07
C TRP A 206 -5.04 14.08 8.11
N GLY A 207 -6.20 14.39 8.71
CA GLY A 207 -6.89 13.50 9.65
C GLY A 207 -7.23 12.15 9.01
N TYR A 208 -7.68 12.11 7.76
CA TYR A 208 -7.92 10.86 7.03
C TYR A 208 -6.62 10.08 6.81
N SER A 209 -5.51 10.71 6.44
CA SER A 209 -4.22 10.03 6.33
C SER A 209 -3.76 9.43 7.66
N LEU A 210 -3.90 10.17 8.77
CA LEU A 210 -3.62 9.63 10.11
C LEU A 210 -4.52 8.44 10.44
N ALA A 211 -5.83 8.56 10.21
CA ALA A 211 -6.79 7.51 10.49
C ALA A 211 -6.56 6.24 9.65
N THR A 212 -6.21 6.37 8.36
CA THR A 212 -5.89 5.23 7.50
C THR A 212 -4.70 4.44 8.01
N ILE A 213 -3.66 5.13 8.49
CA ILE A 213 -2.42 4.49 8.93
C ILE A 213 -2.54 3.99 10.36
N LEU A 214 -2.83 4.88 11.32
CA LEU A 214 -2.95 4.53 12.73
C LEU A 214 -4.15 3.61 13.00
N GLY A 215 -5.23 3.74 12.24
CA GLY A 215 -6.39 2.86 12.33
C GLY A 215 -6.06 1.40 11.99
N TYR A 216 -5.19 1.15 11.01
CA TYR A 216 -4.68 -0.19 10.75
C TYR A 216 -4.00 -0.76 12.00
N PHE A 217 -3.06 -0.01 12.58
CA PHE A 217 -2.29 -0.50 13.72
C PHE A 217 -3.19 -0.74 14.94
N LEU A 218 -4.16 0.15 15.17
CA LEU A 218 -5.15 0.03 16.23
C LEU A 218 -6.01 -1.23 16.08
N VAL A 219 -6.59 -1.45 14.90
CA VAL A 219 -7.46 -2.61 14.63
C VAL A 219 -6.71 -3.92 14.80
N PHE A 220 -5.51 -4.04 14.24
CA PHE A 220 -4.72 -5.27 14.37
C PHE A 220 -4.16 -5.49 15.78
N THR A 221 -3.92 -4.42 16.53
CA THR A 221 -3.59 -4.53 17.96
C THR A 221 -4.78 -5.11 18.74
N MET A 222 -5.99 -4.57 18.55
CA MET A 222 -7.20 -5.09 19.21
C MET A 222 -7.46 -6.55 18.84
N LEU A 223 -7.39 -6.88 17.54
CA LEU A 223 -7.57 -8.24 17.05
C LEU A 223 -6.55 -9.20 17.68
N GLY A 224 -5.28 -8.81 17.74
CA GLY A 224 -4.22 -9.61 18.36
C GLY A 224 -4.50 -9.91 19.83
N TYR A 225 -4.98 -8.92 20.59
CA TYR A 225 -5.38 -9.13 21.99
C TYR A 225 -6.59 -10.03 22.16
N ILE A 226 -7.60 -9.90 21.30
CA ILE A 226 -8.77 -10.78 21.31
C ILE A 226 -8.31 -12.24 21.08
N LEU A 227 -7.52 -12.48 20.02
CA LEU A 227 -7.04 -13.83 19.68
C LEU A 227 -6.12 -14.41 20.77
N LYS A 228 -5.27 -13.57 21.38
CA LYS A 228 -4.39 -13.97 22.48
C LYS A 228 -5.20 -14.35 23.73
N ALA A 229 -6.21 -13.55 24.09
CA ALA A 229 -7.05 -13.79 25.26
C ALA A 229 -7.91 -15.05 25.12
N THR A 230 -8.35 -15.38 23.91
CA THR A 230 -9.14 -16.59 23.63
C THR A 230 -8.28 -17.82 23.35
N HIS A 231 -6.96 -17.71 23.45
CA HIS A 231 -6.00 -18.75 23.03
C HIS A 231 -6.32 -19.33 21.66
N SER A 232 -6.82 -18.47 20.77
CA SER A 232 -7.18 -18.86 19.41
C SER A 232 -5.94 -19.04 18.55
N TRP A 233 -6.17 -19.24 17.26
CA TRP A 233 -5.13 -19.36 16.25
C TRP A 233 -4.16 -18.17 16.24
N LYS A 234 -2.87 -18.47 16.02
CA LYS A 234 -1.77 -17.50 15.87
C LYS A 234 -1.56 -17.15 14.40
N PRO A 235 -2.12 -16.03 13.89
CA PRO A 235 -2.00 -15.67 12.48
C PRO A 235 -0.60 -15.17 12.07
N MET A 236 0.24 -14.79 13.03
CA MET A 236 1.47 -14.03 12.83
C MET A 236 2.67 -14.64 13.58
N PRO A 237 2.87 -15.97 13.54
CA PRO A 237 3.82 -16.71 14.41
C PRO A 237 5.29 -16.32 14.25
N ASP A 238 5.64 -15.69 13.13
CA ASP A 238 7.00 -15.25 12.77
C ASP A 238 7.16 -13.72 12.76
N MET A 239 6.18 -12.98 13.27
CA MET A 239 6.15 -11.52 13.20
C MET A 239 6.03 -10.84 14.57
N SER A 240 5.57 -11.56 15.59
CA SER A 240 5.49 -11.09 16.98
C SER A 240 5.88 -12.18 17.97
N PHE A 241 6.34 -11.78 19.16
CA PHE A 241 6.67 -12.69 20.27
C PHE A 241 5.67 -13.82 20.48
N SER A 242 4.41 -13.45 20.71
CA SER A 242 3.33 -14.42 20.96
C SER A 242 2.73 -15.03 19.69
N GLY A 243 3.03 -14.47 18.52
CA GLY A 243 2.49 -14.90 17.24
C GLY A 243 1.10 -14.35 16.88
N TYR A 244 0.55 -13.44 17.67
CA TYR A 244 -0.80 -12.88 17.47
C TYR A 244 -0.83 -11.52 16.76
N PHE A 245 0.30 -10.82 16.71
CA PHE A 245 0.40 -9.45 16.22
C PHE A 245 1.22 -9.38 14.93
N PRO A 246 0.83 -8.51 13.97
CA PRO A 246 1.64 -8.29 12.77
C PRO A 246 3.03 -7.69 13.01
N TYR A 247 3.24 -7.02 14.16
CA TYR A 247 4.52 -6.41 14.53
C TYR A 247 4.74 -6.49 16.05
N ASP A 248 5.99 -6.74 16.48
CA ASP A 248 6.38 -6.85 17.90
C ASP A 248 5.91 -5.66 18.77
N PHE A 249 6.03 -4.42 18.28
CA PHE A 249 5.70 -3.21 19.07
C PHE A 249 4.19 -3.05 19.34
N MET A 250 3.34 -3.83 18.67
CA MET A 250 1.90 -3.87 18.95
C MET A 250 1.58 -4.67 20.22
N GLU A 251 2.47 -5.59 20.63
CA GLU A 251 2.32 -6.41 21.82
C GLU A 251 2.82 -5.68 23.08
N PHE A 252 2.20 -4.54 23.43
CA PHE A 252 2.67 -3.67 24.52
C PHE A 252 2.62 -4.29 25.93
N THR A 253 1.98 -5.45 26.11
CA THR A 253 1.95 -6.22 27.36
C THR A 253 3.17 -7.11 27.57
N ASN A 254 4.03 -7.28 26.57
CA ASN A 254 5.28 -8.00 26.77
C ASN A 254 6.19 -7.19 27.71
N PRO A 255 6.75 -7.80 28.79
CA PRO A 255 7.53 -7.07 29.79
C PRO A 255 8.80 -6.42 29.22
N LYS A 256 9.38 -6.97 28.14
CA LYS A 256 10.66 -6.51 27.59
C LYS A 256 10.64 -6.47 26.08
N ALA A 257 11.05 -5.34 25.52
CA ALA A 257 11.13 -5.20 24.08
C ALA A 257 12.42 -5.77 23.48
N SER A 258 12.27 -6.56 22.40
CA SER A 258 13.37 -7.17 21.62
C SER A 258 14.38 -6.13 21.15
N TYR A 259 13.90 -5.04 20.56
CA TYR A 259 14.74 -4.02 19.90
C TYR A 259 15.64 -3.21 20.84
N THR A 260 15.44 -3.31 22.16
CA THR A 260 16.34 -2.69 23.15
C THR A 260 17.03 -3.71 24.04
N ASN A 261 17.02 -4.98 23.67
CA ASN A 261 17.49 -6.08 24.52
C ASN A 261 16.86 -6.02 25.93
N GLY A 262 15.57 -5.65 25.99
CA GLY A 262 14.81 -5.53 27.23
C GLY A 262 15.18 -4.38 28.17
N LYS A 263 15.94 -3.38 27.69
CA LYS A 263 16.30 -2.18 28.48
C LYS A 263 15.14 -1.19 28.66
N VAL A 264 14.12 -1.25 27.81
CA VAL A 264 12.97 -0.34 27.84
C VAL A 264 11.67 -1.16 27.91
N PRO A 265 10.70 -0.79 28.77
CA PRO A 265 9.38 -1.41 28.79
C PRO A 265 8.67 -1.30 27.45
N MET A 266 7.95 -2.34 27.02
CA MET A 266 7.30 -2.34 25.71
C MET A 266 6.29 -1.20 25.56
N ALA A 267 5.50 -0.90 26.60
CA ALA A 267 4.54 0.22 26.58
C ALA A 267 5.19 1.56 26.23
N VAL A 268 6.38 1.86 26.80
CA VAL A 268 7.14 3.08 26.49
C VAL A 268 7.58 3.07 25.03
N GLN A 269 8.07 1.93 24.54
CA GLN A 269 8.45 1.80 23.13
C GLN A 269 7.27 1.99 22.18
N THR A 270 6.14 1.36 22.48
CA THR A 270 4.92 1.49 21.68
C THR A 270 4.51 2.96 21.56
N ILE A 271 4.54 3.72 22.66
CA ILE A 271 4.26 5.18 22.64
C ILE A 271 5.25 5.93 21.74
N VAL A 272 6.54 5.65 21.87
CA VAL A 272 7.60 6.28 21.05
C VAL A 272 7.40 5.96 19.56
N VAL A 273 7.08 4.71 19.23
CA VAL A 273 6.82 4.27 17.85
C VAL A 273 5.60 4.98 17.28
N TYR A 274 4.47 5.00 17.99
CA TYR A 274 3.26 5.69 17.52
C TYR A 274 3.44 7.21 17.38
N THR A 275 4.19 7.83 18.30
CA THR A 275 4.54 9.25 18.20
C THR A 275 5.40 9.50 16.96
N THR A 276 6.39 8.65 16.71
CA THR A 276 7.24 8.72 15.53
C THR A 276 6.42 8.54 14.25
N PHE A 277 5.46 7.61 14.25
CA PHE A 277 4.54 7.42 13.14
C PHE A 277 3.73 8.69 12.86
N ALA A 278 3.11 9.28 13.88
CA ALA A 278 2.33 10.50 13.72
C ALA A 278 3.17 11.67 13.16
N LEU A 279 4.44 11.78 13.58
CA LEU A 279 5.38 12.78 13.06
C LEU A 279 5.74 12.53 11.59
N ILE A 280 6.08 11.29 11.21
CA ILE A 280 6.38 10.92 9.82
C ILE A 280 5.17 11.20 8.93
N ILE A 281 3.99 10.73 9.33
CA ILE A 281 2.74 10.91 8.57
C ILE A 281 2.46 12.39 8.38
N SER A 282 2.59 13.20 9.43
CA SER A 282 2.36 14.64 9.36
C SER A 282 3.38 15.34 8.46
N GLY A 283 4.67 15.00 8.60
CA GLY A 283 5.74 15.53 7.74
C GLY A 283 5.51 15.21 6.26
N CYS A 284 5.23 13.94 5.94
CA CYS A 284 4.89 13.52 4.58
C CYS A 284 3.63 14.25 4.07
N TYR A 285 2.56 14.27 4.86
CA TYR A 285 1.30 14.89 4.44
C TYR A 285 1.47 16.37 4.12
N PHE A 286 2.00 17.17 5.06
CA PHE A 286 2.14 18.61 4.84
C PHE A 286 3.15 18.92 3.75
N GLY A 287 4.30 18.23 3.71
CA GLY A 287 5.30 18.39 2.65
C GLY A 287 4.70 18.14 1.27
N PHE A 288 3.98 17.03 1.10
CA PHE A 288 3.31 16.68 -0.14
C PHE A 288 2.16 17.61 -0.50
N TYR A 289 1.35 18.02 0.49
CA TYR A 289 0.25 18.97 0.29
C TYR A 289 0.75 20.32 -0.25
N PHE A 290 1.83 20.86 0.31
CA PHE A 290 2.40 22.11 -0.18
C PHE A 290 3.12 21.93 -1.52
N ALA A 291 3.78 20.79 -1.75
CA ALA A 291 4.40 20.48 -3.03
C ALA A 291 3.37 20.42 -4.18
N GLN A 292 2.28 19.67 -4.03
CA GLN A 292 1.23 19.56 -5.06
C GLN A 292 0.60 20.93 -5.39
N ASN A 293 0.36 21.78 -4.38
CA ASN A 293 -0.25 23.09 -4.56
C ASN A 293 0.70 24.04 -5.31
N LYS A 294 2.00 24.00 -4.98
CA LYS A 294 3.02 24.77 -5.69
C LYS A 294 3.12 24.34 -7.16
N ILE A 295 3.07 23.04 -7.44
CA ILE A 295 3.13 22.49 -8.80
C ILE A 295 1.90 22.91 -9.61
N SER A 296 0.70 22.80 -9.05
CA SER A 296 -0.54 23.21 -9.70
C SER A 296 -0.55 24.70 -10.01
N SER A 297 -0.18 25.55 -9.04
CA SER A 297 -0.10 27.00 -9.24
C SER A 297 0.85 27.40 -10.38
N LYS A 298 2.02 26.77 -10.47
CA LYS A 298 2.98 27.00 -11.57
C LYS A 298 2.40 26.61 -12.93
N LYS A 299 1.71 25.48 -13.03
CA LYS A 299 1.06 25.03 -14.27
C LYS A 299 -0.02 26.02 -14.71
N THR A 300 -0.87 26.48 -13.80
CA THR A 300 -1.93 27.47 -14.09
C THR A 300 -1.36 28.79 -14.62
N LYS A 301 -0.32 29.33 -13.96
CA LYS A 301 0.34 30.56 -14.43
C LYS A 301 0.93 30.41 -15.83
N ARG A 302 1.56 29.26 -16.13
CA ARG A 302 2.14 28.98 -17.45
C ARG A 302 1.07 28.94 -18.54
N LEU A 303 -0.08 28.29 -18.29
CA LEU A 303 -1.19 28.27 -19.25
C LEU A 303 -1.76 29.68 -19.49
N GLN A 304 -1.95 30.48 -18.44
CA GLN A 304 -2.42 31.86 -18.57
C GLN A 304 -1.48 32.71 -19.43
N ASN A 305 -0.16 32.59 -19.22
CA ASN A 305 0.82 33.31 -20.04
C ASN A 305 0.78 32.87 -21.50
N GLN A 306 0.61 31.58 -21.79
CA GLN A 306 0.49 31.09 -23.17
C GLN A 306 -0.79 31.59 -23.86
N LEU A 307 -1.90 31.65 -23.13
CA LEU A 307 -3.16 32.19 -23.65
C LEU A 307 -3.10 33.70 -23.90
N ASN A 308 -2.37 34.43 -23.06
CA ASN A 308 -2.15 35.87 -23.26
C ASN A 308 -1.21 36.18 -24.43
N LEU A 309 -0.26 35.30 -24.73
CA LEU A 309 0.63 35.41 -25.90
C LEU A 309 -0.05 35.00 -27.23
N ALA A 310 -1.17 34.26 -27.15
CA ALA A 310 -1.94 33.82 -28.32
C ALA A 310 -3.08 34.79 -28.69
N LYS A 311 -3.27 35.87 -27.93
CA LYS A 311 -4.20 36.98 -28.20
C LYS A 311 -3.43 38.17 -28.73
#